data_AF-A0A2P9ANB3-F1
#
_entry.id   AF-A0A2P9ANB3-F1
#
_cell.length_a   1.000
_cell.length_b   1.000
_cell.length_c   1.000
_cell.angle_alpha   90.00
_cell.angle_beta   90.00
_cell.angle_gamma   90.00
#
_symmetry.space_group_name_H-M   'P 1'
#
loop_
_entity.id
_entity.type
_entity.pdbx_description
1 polymer ?
#
loop_
_entity_poly.entity_id
_entity_poly.type
_entity_poly.pdbx_seq_one_letter_code
_entity_poly.pdbx_strand_id
1 'polypeptide(L)'
;MILDLDRQRLSVTAIARRTGRDPKKVRNYIERGLELPTYGPRQVGRPNKIAPFVDYLRERVAAYPDLTAIRLAREIRERGYEGAYTAVKRSSPRSGRKIRSAPSRCGSRLRPDTRHRSTSRAS
;
A
#
# COMPACT_ATOMS: atom_id res chain seq x y z
N MET A 1 12.76 -19.13 14.48
CA MET A 1 14.00 -19.94 14.36
C MET A 1 15.28 -19.09 14.43
N ILE A 2 15.46 -17.99 13.68
CA ILE A 2 16.66 -17.12 13.79
C ILE A 2 16.79 -16.47 15.18
N LEU A 3 15.71 -15.87 15.69
CA LEU A 3 15.70 -15.18 16.99
C LEU A 3 15.96 -16.12 18.17
N ASP A 4 15.62 -17.41 18.02
CA ASP A 4 15.86 -18.40 19.06
C ASP A 4 17.36 -18.75 19.17
N LEU A 5 18.02 -18.90 18.02
CA LEU A 5 19.46 -19.13 17.95
C LEU A 5 20.25 -17.91 18.47
N ASP A 6 19.75 -16.70 18.23
CA ASP A 6 20.32 -15.48 18.80
C ASP A 6 20.16 -15.43 20.34
N ARG A 7 19.02 -15.85 20.88
CA ARG A 7 18.81 -16.00 22.34
C ARG A 7 19.77 -17.02 22.97
N GLN A 8 20.16 -18.05 22.22
CA GLN A 8 21.21 -19.00 22.60
C GLN A 8 22.63 -18.42 22.48
N ARG A 9 22.79 -17.11 22.22
CA ARG A 9 24.06 -16.37 22.08
C ARG A 9 24.95 -16.88 20.93
N LEU A 10 24.36 -17.49 19.91
CA LEU A 10 25.11 -17.91 18.72
C LEU A 10 25.49 -16.69 17.88
N SER A 11 26.68 -16.72 17.28
CA SER A 11 27.12 -15.63 16.41
C SER A 11 26.29 -15.58 15.12
N VAL A 12 26.17 -14.39 14.53
CA VAL A 12 25.43 -14.16 13.28
C VAL A 12 25.89 -15.12 12.16
N THR A 13 27.20 -15.39 12.07
CA THR A 13 27.80 -16.34 11.13
C THR A 13 27.43 -17.79 11.43
N ALA A 14 27.37 -18.20 12.69
CA ALA A 14 26.90 -19.53 13.08
C ALA A 14 25.42 -19.72 12.75
N ILE A 15 24.59 -18.70 13.02
CA ILE A 15 23.17 -18.69 12.67
C ILE A 15 22.98 -18.76 11.15
N ALA A 16 23.77 -18.01 10.37
CA ALA A 16 23.75 -18.04 8.91
C ALA A 16 24.08 -19.43 8.36
N ARG A 17 25.14 -20.08 8.86
CA ARG A 17 25.51 -21.45 8.46
C ARG A 17 24.43 -22.48 8.79
N ARG A 18 23.82 -22.36 9.98
CA ARG A 18 22.78 -23.31 10.44
C ARG A 18 21.43 -23.11 9.75
N THR A 19 21.11 -21.89 9.34
CA THR A 19 19.83 -21.55 8.69
C THR A 19 19.93 -21.41 7.17
N GLY A 20 21.14 -21.49 6.59
CA GLY A 20 21.39 -21.28 5.16
C GLY A 20 21.04 -19.88 4.67
N ARG A 21 20.98 -18.88 5.57
CA ARG A 21 20.58 -17.50 5.23
C ARG A 21 21.77 -16.57 5.17
N ASP A 22 21.66 -15.57 4.31
CA ASP A 22 22.64 -14.49 4.22
C ASP A 22 22.83 -13.79 5.58
N PRO A 23 24.08 -13.56 6.04
CA PRO A 23 24.34 -12.97 7.35
C PRO A 23 23.79 -11.55 7.51
N LYS A 24 23.62 -10.77 6.42
CA LYS A 24 22.94 -9.46 6.48
C LYS A 24 21.46 -9.65 6.76
N LYS A 25 20.82 -10.69 6.21
CA LYS A 25 19.42 -11.01 6.55
C LYS A 25 19.29 -11.47 7.99
N VAL A 26 20.21 -12.31 8.47
CA VAL A 26 20.22 -12.75 9.88
C VAL A 26 20.31 -11.54 10.81
N ARG A 27 21.26 -10.62 10.56
CA ARG A 27 21.39 -9.37 11.31
C ARG A 27 20.10 -8.53 11.28
N ASN A 28 19.54 -8.30 10.09
CA ASN A 28 18.26 -7.60 9.94
C ASN A 28 17.12 -8.27 10.72
N TYR A 29 17.06 -9.60 10.77
CA TYR A 29 16.05 -10.32 11.53
C TYR A 29 16.25 -10.20 13.04
N ILE A 30 17.49 -10.22 13.52
CA ILE A 30 17.81 -9.99 14.94
C ILE A 30 17.43 -8.55 15.34
N GLU A 31 17.84 -7.56 14.55
CA GLU A 31 17.54 -6.13 14.79
C GLU A 31 16.03 -5.82 14.73
N ARG A 32 15.28 -6.47 13.83
CA ARG A 32 13.81 -6.29 13.71
C ARG A 32 13.01 -7.11 14.71
N GLY A 33 13.61 -8.11 15.36
CA GLY A 33 12.91 -8.95 16.32
C GLY A 33 11.74 -9.76 15.73
N LEU A 34 10.67 -9.92 16.53
CA LEU A 34 9.47 -10.66 16.17
C LEU A 34 8.52 -9.88 15.24
N GLU A 35 8.88 -8.66 14.84
CA GLU A 35 8.10 -7.95 13.83
C GLU A 35 8.22 -8.69 12.49
N LEU A 36 7.07 -9.18 12.01
CA LEU A 36 6.99 -9.66 10.63
C LEU A 36 7.48 -8.52 9.72
N PRO A 37 8.13 -8.83 8.59
CA PRO A 37 8.39 -7.81 7.58
C PRO A 37 7.05 -7.19 7.20
N THR A 38 6.74 -6.02 7.76
CA THR A 38 5.63 -5.20 7.30
C THR A 38 6.04 -4.79 5.91
N TYR A 39 5.59 -5.56 4.92
CA TYR A 39 5.64 -5.18 3.55
C TYR A 39 4.67 -4.00 3.46
N GLY A 40 5.20 -2.80 3.71
CA GLY A 40 4.44 -1.57 3.57
C GLY A 40 3.76 -1.63 2.21
N PRO A 41 2.50 -1.15 2.11
CA PRO A 41 1.78 -1.17 0.84
C PRO A 41 2.72 -0.59 -0.21
N ARG A 42 3.09 -1.42 -1.20
CA ARG A 42 4.08 -1.08 -2.23
C ARG A 42 3.76 0.35 -2.64
N GLN A 43 4.67 1.29 -2.33
CA GLN A 43 4.44 2.71 -2.59
C GLN A 43 3.88 2.80 -4.00
N VAL A 44 2.70 3.41 -4.14
CA VAL A 44 1.98 3.49 -5.41
C VAL A 44 2.87 4.29 -6.33
N GLY A 45 3.74 3.54 -7.01
CA GLY A 45 4.93 4.07 -7.61
C GLY A 45 4.53 4.92 -8.80
N ARG A 46 4.90 6.19 -8.69
CA ARG A 46 4.87 7.25 -9.70
C ARG A 46 3.59 8.11 -9.68
N PRO A 47 3.74 9.45 -9.71
CA PRO A 47 2.65 10.33 -10.07
C PRO A 47 2.17 9.92 -11.46
N ASN A 48 0.98 9.36 -11.50
CA ASN A 48 0.32 9.03 -12.74
C ASN A 48 -0.02 10.36 -13.42
N LYS A 49 0.62 10.69 -14.57
CA LYS A 49 0.23 11.84 -15.42
C LYS A 49 -1.26 11.83 -15.77
N ILE A 50 -1.91 10.66 -15.64
CA ILE A 50 -3.34 10.46 -15.87
C ILE A 50 -4.23 10.86 -14.68
N ALA A 51 -3.67 10.98 -13.47
CA ALA A 51 -4.40 11.31 -12.25
C ALA A 51 -5.36 12.52 -12.40
N PRO A 52 -4.95 13.68 -12.96
CA PRO A 52 -5.86 14.82 -13.13
C PRO A 52 -6.96 14.59 -14.18
N PHE A 53 -6.83 13.57 -15.04
CA PHE A 53 -7.80 13.25 -16.09
C PHE A 53 -8.70 12.05 -15.71
N VAL A 54 -8.48 11.41 -14.57
CA VAL A 54 -9.26 10.22 -14.15
C VAL A 54 -10.74 10.54 -14.00
N ASP A 55 -11.07 11.69 -13.41
CA ASP A 55 -12.48 12.05 -13.16
C ASP A 55 -13.19 12.38 -14.47
N TYR A 56 -12.53 13.11 -15.38
CA TYR A 56 -13.02 13.31 -16.75
C TYR A 56 -13.27 11.99 -17.48
N LEU A 57 -12.32 11.04 -17.40
CA LEU A 57 -12.47 9.72 -18.02
C LEU A 57 -13.64 8.93 -17.42
N ARG A 58 -13.89 9.04 -16.12
CA ARG A 58 -15.03 8.39 -15.45
C ARG A 58 -16.36 8.97 -15.93
N GLU A 59 -16.48 10.29 -15.98
CA GLU A 59 -17.68 10.97 -16.46
C GLU A 59 -17.99 10.62 -17.92
N ARG A 60 -16.97 10.64 -18.80
CA ARG A 60 -17.15 10.31 -20.21
C ARG A 60 -17.53 8.85 -20.44
N VAL A 61 -16.96 7.92 -19.68
CA VAL A 61 -17.31 6.50 -19.77
C VAL A 61 -18.71 6.23 -19.18
N ALA A 62 -19.12 6.97 -18.14
CA ALA A 62 -20.47 6.88 -17.60
C ALA A 62 -21.52 7.41 -18.59
N ALA A 63 -21.22 8.52 -19.29
CA ALA A 63 -22.11 9.08 -20.29
C ALA A 63 -22.17 8.23 -21.58
N TYR A 64 -21.06 7.62 -21.98
CA TYR A 64 -20.96 6.84 -23.22
C TYR A 64 -20.10 5.58 -23.00
N PRO A 65 -20.70 4.45 -22.60
CA PRO A 65 -19.98 3.21 -22.33
C PRO A 65 -19.34 2.58 -23.58
N ASP A 66 -19.80 2.95 -24.78
CA ASP A 66 -19.30 2.45 -26.07
C ASP A 66 -18.06 3.19 -26.57
N LEU A 67 -17.62 4.25 -25.88
CA LEU A 67 -16.40 4.96 -26.25
C LEU A 67 -15.17 4.05 -26.14
N THR A 68 -14.38 4.04 -27.21
CA THR A 68 -13.10 3.36 -27.20
C THR A 68 -12.06 4.15 -26.42
N ALA A 69 -11.13 3.44 -25.78
CA ALA A 69 -9.98 4.07 -25.11
C ALA A 69 -9.16 4.97 -26.06
N ILE A 70 -9.24 4.73 -27.37
CA ILE A 70 -8.58 5.54 -28.41
C ILE A 70 -9.22 6.93 -28.51
N ARG A 71 -10.56 7.01 -28.55
CA ARG A 71 -11.28 8.30 -28.57
C ARG A 71 -11.03 9.09 -27.29
N LEU A 72 -11.12 8.43 -26.14
CA LEU A 72 -10.79 9.04 -24.85
C LEU A 72 -9.36 9.58 -24.81
N ALA A 73 -8.40 8.83 -25.36
CA ALA A 73 -7.00 9.26 -25.44
C ALA A 73 -6.80 10.50 -26.34
N ARG A 74 -7.61 10.68 -27.40
CA ARG A 74 -7.56 11.89 -28.25
C ARG A 74 -8.11 13.10 -27.49
N GLU A 75 -9.28 12.96 -26.87
CA GLU A 75 -9.91 14.05 -26.11
C GLU A 75 -9.00 14.57 -24.98
N ILE A 76 -8.34 13.67 -24.23
CA ILE A 76 -7.44 14.12 -23.16
C ILE A 76 -6.14 14.71 -23.70
N ARG A 77 -5.67 14.28 -24.89
CA ARG A 77 -4.48 14.87 -25.55
C ARG A 77 -4.73 16.31 -25.96
N GLU A 78 -5.92 16.58 -26.51
CA GLU A 78 -6.36 17.95 -26.82
C GLU A 78 -6.44 18.82 -25.56
N ARG A 79 -6.74 18.21 -24.40
CA ARG A 79 -6.72 18.87 -23.08
C ARG A 79 -5.33 18.95 -22.42
N GLY A 80 -4.26 18.58 -23.13
CA GLY A 80 -2.88 18.68 -22.64
C GLY A 80 -2.30 17.41 -22.02
N TYR A 81 -2.89 16.23 -22.27
CA TYR A 81 -2.34 14.96 -21.80
C TYR A 81 -1.15 14.50 -22.65
N GLU A 82 0.02 14.47 -22.04
CA GLU A 82 1.28 14.06 -22.66
C GLU A 82 1.68 12.59 -22.34
N GLY A 83 0.74 11.80 -21.81
CA GLY A 83 1.02 10.41 -21.43
C GLY A 83 0.75 9.37 -22.53
N ALA A 84 1.12 8.12 -22.24
CA ALA A 84 0.92 7.01 -23.17
C ALA A 84 -0.53 6.52 -23.19
N TYR A 85 -1.01 6.10 -24.37
CA TYR A 85 -2.33 5.47 -24.58
C TYR A 85 -2.56 4.27 -23.63
N THR A 86 -1.52 3.53 -23.30
CA THR A 86 -1.58 2.37 -22.40
C THR A 86 -2.03 2.75 -20.98
N ALA A 87 -1.72 3.96 -20.51
CA ALA A 87 -2.20 4.47 -19.23
C ALA A 87 -3.71 4.77 -19.29
N VAL A 88 -4.19 5.34 -20.40
CA VAL A 88 -5.62 5.61 -20.65
C VAL A 88 -6.41 4.32 -20.70
N LYS A 89 -5.92 3.35 -21.49
CA LYS A 89 -6.51 2.00 -21.58
C LYS A 89 -6.58 1.33 -20.22
N ARG A 90 -5.51 1.41 -19.41
CA ARG A 90 -5.46 0.86 -18.03
C ARG A 90 -6.44 1.55 -17.08
N SER A 91 -6.68 2.84 -17.24
CA SER A 91 -7.65 3.59 -16.43
C SER A 91 -9.11 3.37 -16.86
N SER A 92 -9.34 2.95 -18.11
CA SER A 92 -10.68 2.62 -18.57
C SER A 92 -11.21 1.40 -17.82
N PRO A 93 -12.44 1.46 -17.26
CA PRO A 93 -13.04 0.35 -16.52
C PRO A 93 -13.27 -0.90 -17.40
N ARG A 94 -13.29 -0.73 -18.74
CA ARG A 94 -13.38 -1.84 -19.72
C ARG A 94 -12.14 -2.74 -19.73
N SER A 95 -10.99 -2.29 -19.22
CA SER A 95 -9.74 -3.08 -19.22
C SER A 95 -9.58 -4.05 -18.05
N GLY A 96 -10.64 -4.28 -17.26
CA GLY A 96 -10.69 -5.37 -16.28
C GLY A 96 -9.90 -5.14 -14.99
N ARG A 97 -9.50 -3.89 -14.68
CA ARG A 97 -9.02 -3.53 -13.33
C ARG A 97 -9.87 -2.39 -12.77
N LYS A 98 -10.73 -2.73 -11.80
CA LYS A 98 -11.43 -1.78 -10.94
C LYS A 98 -10.37 -0.80 -10.40
N ILE A 99 -10.43 0.48 -10.79
CA ILE A 99 -9.65 1.52 -10.13
C ILE A 99 -10.13 1.47 -8.68
N ARG A 100 -9.31 0.94 -7.78
CA ARG A 100 -9.59 0.97 -6.34
C ARG A 100 -9.69 2.45 -5.98
N SER A 101 -10.91 2.96 -5.82
CA SER A 101 -11.14 4.20 -5.10
C SER A 101 -10.44 4.05 -3.75
N ALA A 102 -9.54 4.99 -3.45
CA ALA A 102 -8.97 5.07 -2.12
C ALA A 102 -10.13 5.20 -1.12
N PRO A 103 -10.12 4.47 0.02
CA PRO A 103 -11.10 4.72 1.06
C PRO A 103 -10.90 6.16 1.55
N SER A 104 -11.90 7.00 1.32
CA SER A 104 -12.02 8.30 1.97
C SER A 104 -12.11 8.05 3.48
N ARG A 105 -11.00 8.33 4.17
CA ARG A 105 -10.90 8.66 5.60
C ARG A 105 -11.88 7.88 6.50
N CYS A 106 -11.43 6.74 7.03
CA CYS A 106 -11.99 6.21 8.28
C CYS A 106 -11.91 7.31 9.34
N GLY A 107 -13.06 7.84 9.73
CA GLY A 107 -13.18 8.73 10.86
C GLY A 107 -12.57 8.08 12.09
N SER A 108 -11.61 8.77 12.69
CA SER A 108 -11.08 8.47 14.01
C SER A 108 -12.21 8.46 15.03
N ARG A 109 -12.71 7.27 15.38
CA ARG A 109 -13.42 7.08 16.64
C ARG A 109 -12.38 7.23 17.76
N LEU A 110 -12.21 8.45 18.25
CA LEU A 110 -11.63 8.71 19.56
C LEU A 110 -12.42 7.89 20.60
N ARG A 111 -11.74 6.96 21.25
CA ARG A 111 -12.02 6.53 22.62
C ARG A 111 -10.74 6.87 23.39
N PRO A 112 -10.82 7.65 24.48
CA PRO A 112 -11.07 7.10 25.82
C PRO A 112 -11.98 8.06 26.64
N ASP A 113 -12.62 7.67 27.76
CA ASP A 113 -12.00 7.58 29.09
C ASP A 113 -12.81 6.67 30.01
N THR A 114 -12.23 5.53 30.39
CA THR A 114 -12.61 4.81 31.60
C THR A 114 -12.09 5.57 32.80
N ARG A 115 -13.00 6.27 33.49
CA ARG A 115 -12.73 6.86 34.81
C ARG A 115 -12.39 5.73 35.80
N HIS A 116 -11.12 5.65 36.19
CA HIS A 116 -10.74 5.02 37.45
C HIS A 116 -11.17 5.92 38.61
N ARG A 117 -12.15 5.47 39.39
CA ARG A 117 -12.57 5.95 40.71
C ARG A 117 -13.06 4.68 41.40
N SER A 118 -12.62 4.25 42.58
CA SER A 118 -12.04 4.92 43.72
C SER A 118 -11.45 3.87 44.65
N THR A 119 -10.39 4.22 45.34
CA THR A 119 -9.91 3.58 46.56
C THR A 119 -10.80 3.98 47.76
N SER A 120 -11.23 3.00 48.55
CA SER A 120 -11.68 3.10 49.95
C SER A 120 -11.48 1.70 50.54
N ARG A 121 -10.63 1.39 51.52
CA ARG A 121 -10.33 1.93 52.86
C ARG A 121 -11.55 1.96 53.79
N ALA A 122 -11.34 1.40 55.00
CA ALA A 122 -12.25 1.13 56.12
C ALA A 122 -12.98 -0.24 55.99
N SER A 123 -12.92 -1.19 56.93
CA SER A 123 -12.55 -1.19 58.35
C SER A 123 -12.03 -2.56 58.78
#